data_AF-X0Z7C4-F1
#
_entry.id   AF-X0Z7C4-F1
#
_cell.length_a   1.000
_cell.length_b   1.000
_cell.length_c   1.000
_cell.angle_alpha   90.00
_cell.angle_beta   90.00
_cell.angle_gamma   90.00
#
_symmetry.space_group_name_H-M   'P 1'
#
loop_
_entity.id
_entity.type
_entity.pdbx_description
1 polymer ?
#
loop_
_entity_poly.entity_id
_entity_poly.type
_entity_poly.pdbx_seq_one_letter_code
_entity_poly.pdbx_strand_id
1 'polypeptide(L)'
;SVKKTGKVLLGSEAVERGSFIHNVASNVTRLAFDLLDAPPVVIGSRNWITPAPELEEIFFPQKEWILDAIHENIMPLIGYTTKTSQSTGEVNRRYRFGI
;
A
#
# COMPACT_ATOMS: atom_id res chain seq x y z
N SER A 1 -13.25 12.18 -5.87
CA SER A 1 -11.83 11.83 -6.03
C SER A 1 -11.65 10.72 -7.05
N VAL A 2 -11.95 9.45 -6.72
CA VAL A 2 -11.80 8.29 -7.62
C VAL A 2 -12.50 8.45 -8.97
N LYS A 3 -13.73 8.98 -9.01
CA LYS A 3 -14.44 9.29 -10.27
C LYS A 3 -13.63 10.15 -11.27
N LYS A 4 -12.70 10.98 -10.78
CA LYS A 4 -11.85 11.83 -11.61
C LYS A 4 -10.53 11.15 -11.99
N THR A 5 -9.97 10.35 -11.08
CA THR A 5 -8.60 9.82 -11.21
C THR A 5 -8.53 8.38 -11.68
N GLY A 6 -9.62 7.62 -11.55
CA GLY A 6 -9.67 6.19 -11.85
C GLY A 6 -8.86 5.29 -10.90
N LYS A 7 -8.07 5.87 -9.99
CA LYS A 7 -7.07 5.16 -9.18
C LYS A 7 -7.01 5.74 -7.78
N VAL A 8 -6.63 4.91 -6.81
CA VAL A 8 -6.47 5.31 -5.41
C VAL A 8 -5.39 4.49 -4.71
N LEU A 9 -4.60 5.17 -3.89
CA LEU A 9 -3.72 4.58 -2.89
C LEU A 9 -4.19 5.07 -1.52
N LEU A 10 -4.29 4.15 -0.57
CA LEU A 10 -4.71 4.38 0.80
C LEU A 10 -3.53 4.11 1.73
N GLY A 11 -3.09 5.13 2.47
CA GLY A 11 -1.98 5.03 3.42
C GLY A 11 -2.45 5.16 4.88
N SER A 12 -1.84 4.41 5.79
CA SER A 12 -2.04 4.54 7.24
C SER A 12 -0.78 4.20 8.01
N GLU A 13 -0.49 4.90 9.11
CA GLU A 13 0.60 4.52 10.04
C GLU A 13 0.21 3.37 10.98
N ALA A 14 -1.05 2.94 10.97
CA ALA A 14 -1.45 1.71 11.64
C ALA A 14 -0.86 0.48 10.93
N VAL A 15 -0.65 -0.59 11.68
CA VAL A 15 -0.28 -1.90 11.11
C VAL A 15 -1.27 -2.29 10.02
N GLU A 16 -0.76 -2.59 8.82
CA GLU A 16 -1.58 -2.89 7.63
C GLU A 16 -2.55 -4.05 7.91
N ARG A 17 -2.01 -5.13 8.46
CA ARG A 17 -2.76 -6.37 8.72
C ARG A 17 -3.92 -6.12 9.67
N GLY A 18 -5.14 -6.30 9.16
CA GLY A 18 -6.38 -6.14 9.93
C GLY A 18 -6.79 -4.68 10.17
N SER A 19 -6.11 -3.71 9.54
CA SER A 19 -6.47 -2.30 9.68
C SER A 19 -7.81 -1.97 9.03
N PHE A 20 -8.50 -0.98 9.61
CA PHE A 20 -9.72 -0.39 9.06
C PHE A 20 -9.56 0.08 7.60
N ILE A 21 -8.33 0.42 7.18
CA ILE A 21 -8.08 0.89 5.82
C ILE A 21 -8.42 -0.17 4.75
N HIS A 22 -8.38 -1.46 5.09
CA HIS A 22 -8.87 -2.52 4.21
C HIS A 22 -10.40 -2.49 4.02
N ASN A 23 -11.16 -2.06 5.02
CA ASN A 23 -12.61 -1.86 4.87
C ASN A 23 -12.88 -0.68 3.91
N VAL A 24 -12.09 0.39 4.01
CA VAL A 24 -12.18 1.52 3.06
C VAL A 24 -11.86 1.06 1.65
N ALA A 25 -10.78 0.28 1.45
CA ALA A 25 -10.42 -0.28 0.15
C ALA A 25 -11.54 -1.16 -0.43
N SER A 26 -12.10 -2.06 0.39
CA SER A 26 -13.21 -2.94 -0.01
C SER A 26 -14.46 -2.13 -0.41
N ASN A 27 -14.80 -1.09 0.35
CA ASN A 27 -15.91 -0.20 0.04
C ASN A 27 -15.67 0.58 -1.26
N VAL A 28 -14.46 1.07 -1.51
CA VAL A 28 -14.13 1.74 -2.77
C VAL A 28 -14.29 0.78 -3.95
N THR A 29 -13.77 -0.45 -3.85
CA THR A 29 -13.97 -1.47 -4.88
C THR A 29 -15.45 -1.73 -5.13
N ARG A 30 -16.25 -1.91 -4.07
CA ARG A 30 -17.69 -2.22 -4.18
C ARG A 30 -18.50 -1.06 -4.77
N LEU A 31 -18.24 0.18 -4.34
CA LEU A 31 -19.07 1.33 -4.66
C LEU A 31 -18.64 2.05 -5.95
N ALA A 32 -17.41 1.83 -6.40
CA ALA A 32 -16.82 2.54 -7.54
C ALA A 32 -16.13 1.59 -8.54
N PHE A 33 -16.52 0.31 -8.57
CA PHE A 33 -15.91 -0.71 -9.43
C PHE A 33 -15.75 -0.25 -10.89
N ASP A 34 -16.84 0.22 -11.50
CA ASP A 34 -16.86 0.67 -12.90
C ASP A 34 -16.03 1.94 -13.15
N LEU A 35 -15.57 2.60 -12.09
CA LEU A 35 -14.74 3.80 -12.16
C LEU A 35 -13.25 3.50 -11.90
N LEU A 36 -12.87 2.25 -11.62
CA LEU A 36 -11.50 1.88 -11.25
C LEU A 36 -10.72 1.36 -12.46
N ASP A 37 -9.67 2.09 -12.83
CA ASP A 37 -8.69 1.71 -13.85
C ASP A 37 -7.54 0.84 -13.28
N ALA A 38 -7.49 0.68 -11.96
CA ALA A 38 -6.49 -0.09 -11.22
C ALA A 38 -7.08 -0.53 -9.87
N PRO A 39 -6.60 -1.63 -9.27
CA PRO A 39 -7.05 -2.03 -7.93
C PRO A 39 -6.73 -0.94 -6.88
N PRO A 40 -7.58 -0.71 -5.87
CA PRO A 40 -7.21 0.10 -4.72
C PRO A 40 -6.00 -0.51 -4.02
N VAL A 41 -4.95 0.28 -3.83
CA VAL A 41 -3.73 -0.17 -3.15
C VAL A 41 -3.73 0.35 -1.71
N VAL A 42 -3.34 -0.51 -0.78
CA VAL A 42 -3.22 -0.19 0.64
C VAL A 42 -1.75 -0.25 1.04
N ILE A 43 -1.30 0.74 1.80
CA ILE A 43 -0.02 0.71 2.50
C ILE A 43 -0.28 0.97 3.98
N GLY A 44 0.24 0.09 4.82
CA GLY A 44 0.29 0.28 6.26
C GLY A 44 1.67 -0.02 6.84
N SER A 45 1.78 0.14 8.16
CA SER A 45 2.98 -0.27 8.89
C SER A 45 3.14 -1.79 8.90
N ARG A 46 4.37 -2.25 9.12
CA ARG A 46 4.69 -3.69 9.21
C ARG A 46 3.95 -4.36 10.36
N ASN A 47 3.71 -5.66 10.26
CA ASN A 47 2.95 -6.44 11.23
C ASN A 47 3.77 -6.79 12.49
N TRP A 48 4.40 -5.77 13.08
CA TRP A 48 5.24 -5.87 14.29
C TRP A 48 4.71 -4.92 15.37
N ILE A 49 5.30 -5.01 16.56
CA ILE A 49 5.14 -4.00 17.61
C ILE A 49 5.88 -2.74 17.16
N THR A 50 5.28 -1.56 17.35
CA THR A 50 5.93 -0.28 17.05
C THR A 50 7.31 -0.23 17.74
N PRO A 51 8.40 -0.08 16.97
CA PRO A 51 9.74 -0.15 17.52
C PRO A 51 10.17 1.21 18.09
N ALA A 52 11.43 1.29 18.54
CA ALA A 52 12.05 2.55 18.94
C ALA A 52 12.25 3.50 17.72
N PRO A 53 12.42 4.81 17.95
CA PRO A 53 12.54 5.82 16.89
C PRO A 53 13.56 5.50 15.80
N GLU A 54 14.67 4.86 16.17
CA GLU A 54 15.77 4.50 15.24
C GLU A 54 15.36 3.46 14.19
N LEU A 55 14.24 2.77 14.38
CA LEU A 55 13.72 1.73 13.49
C LEU A 55 12.39 2.13 12.84
N GLU A 56 11.96 3.38 12.99
CA GLU A 56 10.69 3.86 12.40
C GLU A 56 10.69 3.78 10.87
N GLU A 57 11.84 4.03 10.23
CA GLU A 57 11.98 4.02 8.77
C GLU A 57 11.67 2.66 8.14
N ILE A 58 11.90 1.56 8.87
CA ILE A 58 11.61 0.20 8.40
C ILE A 58 10.22 -0.28 8.82
N PHE A 59 9.56 0.41 9.74
CA PHE A 59 8.26 0.05 10.29
C PHE A 59 7.11 0.82 9.65
N PHE A 60 7.19 2.15 9.64
CA PHE A 60 6.15 3.02 9.12
C PHE A 60 6.25 3.20 7.60
N PRO A 61 5.14 3.50 6.91
CA PRO A 61 5.15 3.83 5.50
C PRO A 61 6.09 5.00 5.17
N GLN A 62 7.05 4.75 4.29
CA GLN A 62 7.95 5.78 3.76
C GLN A 62 7.47 6.30 2.42
N LYS A 63 7.97 7.47 2.01
CA LYS A 63 7.70 8.05 0.66
C LYS A 63 8.08 7.07 -0.45
N GLU A 64 9.15 6.30 -0.25
CA GLU A 64 9.58 5.23 -1.15
C GLU A 64 8.49 4.18 -1.34
N TRP A 65 7.89 3.69 -0.24
CA TRP A 65 6.88 2.63 -0.33
C TRP A 65 5.65 3.11 -1.11
N ILE A 66 5.28 4.37 -0.96
CA ILE A 66 4.17 4.99 -1.70
C ILE A 66 4.47 5.03 -3.19
N LEU A 67 5.66 5.52 -3.57
CA LEU A 67 6.05 5.62 -4.98
C LEU A 67 6.25 4.24 -5.61
N ASP A 68 6.88 3.31 -4.90
CA ASP A 68 7.07 1.93 -5.33
C ASP A 68 5.73 1.22 -5.52
N ALA A 69 4.78 1.39 -4.59
CA ALA A 69 3.46 0.78 -4.71
C ALA A 69 2.66 1.38 -5.87
N ILE A 70 2.77 2.69 -6.13
CA ILE A 70 2.18 3.29 -7.33
C ILE A 70 2.81 2.66 -8.58
N HIS A 71 4.15 2.63 -8.65
CA HIS A 71 4.88 2.11 -9.80
C HIS A 71 4.56 0.64 -10.10
N GLU A 72 4.54 -0.20 -9.07
CA GLU A 72 4.40 -1.65 -9.21
C GLU A 72 2.94 -2.14 -9.26
N ASN A 73 1.99 -1.45 -8.60
CA ASN A 73 0.61 -1.95 -8.43
C ASN A 73 -0.47 -1.06 -9.06
N ILE A 74 -0.16 0.18 -9.46
CA ILE A 74 -1.15 1.12 -10.02
C ILE A 74 -0.82 1.49 -11.47
N MET A 75 0.36 2.06 -11.70
CA MET A 75 0.84 2.48 -13.00
C MET A 75 2.35 2.72 -12.98
N PRO A 76 3.09 2.36 -14.04
CA PRO A 76 4.52 2.61 -14.10
C PRO A 76 4.80 4.12 -14.13
N LEU A 77 5.68 4.56 -13.22
CA LEU A 77 6.22 5.92 -13.19
C LEU A 77 7.43 6.02 -14.14
N ILE A 78 7.36 6.92 -15.13
CA ILE A 78 8.40 7.09 -16.15
C ILE A 78 9.71 7.55 -15.49
N GLY A 79 10.80 6.83 -15.76
CA GLY A 79 12.13 7.14 -15.23
C GLY A 79 12.29 6.87 -13.73
N TYR A 80 11.33 6.18 -13.11
CA TYR A 80 11.40 5.79 -11.70
C TYR A 80 11.99 4.40 -11.56
N THR A 81 12.96 4.25 -10.65
CA THR A 81 13.51 2.96 -10.24
C THR A 81 13.06 2.67 -8.82
N THR A 82 12.51 1.48 -8.61
CA THR A 82 11.98 1.06 -7.32
C THR A 82 13.07 0.96 -6.27
N LYS A 83 12.81 1.45 -5.06
CA LYS A 83 13.76 1.40 -3.93
C LYS A 83 13.43 0.30 -2.93
N THR A 84 12.16 -0.06 -2.83
CA THR A 84 11.63 -1.18 -2.05
C THR A 84 10.71 -2.01 -2.94
N SER A 85 10.50 -3.29 -2.60
CA SER A 85 9.54 -4.11 -3.33
C SER A 85 8.17 -4.05 -2.66
N GLN A 86 7.16 -3.72 -3.44
CA GLN A 86 5.73 -3.76 -3.12
C GLN A 86 4.99 -4.78 -4.01
N SER A 87 5.75 -5.70 -4.63
CA SER A 87 5.22 -6.72 -5.52
C SER A 87 4.35 -7.72 -4.77
N THR A 88 3.44 -8.39 -5.49
CA THR A 88 2.62 -9.48 -4.93
C THR A 88 3.48 -10.59 -4.30
N GLY A 89 4.66 -10.86 -4.86
CA GLY A 89 5.60 -11.83 -4.31
C GLY A 89 6.13 -11.41 -2.94
N GLU A 90 6.51 -10.13 -2.77
CA GLU A 90 6.99 -9.59 -1.51
C GLU A 90 5.88 -9.52 -0.45
N VAL A 91 4.65 -9.14 -0.84
CA VAL A 91 3.48 -9.17 0.05
C VAL A 91 3.23 -10.60 0.57
N ASN A 92 3.21 -11.59 -0.32
CA ASN A 92 3.06 -12.99 0.07
C ASN A 92 4.17 -13.48 1.00
N ARG A 93 5.42 -13.08 0.73
CA ARG A 93 6.57 -13.40 1.59
C ARG A 93 6.34 -12.87 3.00
N ARG A 94 6.04 -11.57 3.13
CA ARG A 94 5.77 -10.92 4.42
C ARG A 94 4.65 -11.59 5.18
N TYR A 95 3.54 -11.86 4.51
CA TYR A 95 2.39 -12.49 5.14
C TYR A 95 2.70 -13.87 5.71
N ARG A 96 3.48 -14.68 5.00
CA ARG A 96 3.95 -16.00 5.48
C ARG A 96 4.86 -15.90 6.70
N PHE A 97 5.72 -14.89 6.77
CA PHE A 97 6.62 -14.67 7.90
C PHE A 97 5.99 -13.86 9.04
N GLY A 98 4.74 -13.41 8.90
CA GLY A 98 4.08 -12.57 9.91
C GLY A 98 4.66 -11.15 9.98
N ILE A 99 5.33 -10.70 8.92
CA ILE A 99 5.92 -9.37 8.76
C ILE A 99 4.95 -8.41 8.07
#